data_AF-A0A645GHI6-F1
#
_entry.id   AF-A0A645GHI6-F1
#
_cell.length_a   1.000
_cell.length_b   1.000
_cell.length_c   1.000
_cell.angle_alpha   90.00
_cell.angle_beta   90.00
_cell.angle_gamma   90.00
#
_symmetry.space_group_name_H-M   'P 1'
#
loop_
_entity.id
_entity.type
_entity.pdbx_description
1 polymer ?
#
loop_
_entity_poly.entity_id
_entity_poly.type
_entity_poly.pdbx_seq_one_letter_code
_entity_poly.pdbx_strand_id
1 'polypeptide(L)'
;MELVQVLNKMNFGATMTHGKGSTNEVDIIETVIDRNQMKALEDTLTGFDANIFYVIEDVRTKQNGIFAKRKNILTRWRVGK
;
A
#
# COMPACT_ATOMS: atom_id res chain seq x y z
N MET A 1 -12.20 2.59 5.72
CA MET A 1 -10.89 3.32 5.63
C MET A 1 -9.75 2.70 6.44
N GLU A 2 -9.98 1.82 7.41
CA GLU A 2 -8.92 1.35 8.32
C GLU A 2 -7.78 0.62 7.61
N LEU A 3 -8.08 -0.25 6.64
CA LEU A 3 -7.03 -0.98 5.89
C LEU A 3 -6.14 -0.04 5.07
N VAL A 4 -6.70 1.00 4.44
CA VAL A 4 -5.92 2.02 3.70
C VAL A 4 -4.89 2.69 4.62
N GLN A 5 -5.27 2.96 5.87
CA GLN A 5 -4.35 3.55 6.86
C GLN A 5 -3.27 2.56 7.30
N VAL A 6 -3.60 1.27 7.44
CA VAL A 6 -2.61 0.21 7.72
C VAL A 6 -1.59 0.13 6.58
N LEU A 7 -2.05 0.05 5.34
CA LEU A 7 -1.19 0.03 4.15
C LEU A 7 -0.30 1.28 4.07
N ASN A 8 -0.85 2.45 4.37
CA ASN A 8 -0.08 3.70 4.40
C ASN A 8 1.04 3.66 5.45
N LYS A 9 0.78 3.13 6.65
CA LYS A 9 1.80 2.95 7.70
C LYS A 9 2.93 2.00 7.29
N MET A 10 2.64 1.06 6.39
CA MET A 10 3.63 0.17 5.78
C MET A 10 4.40 0.82 4.61
N ASN A 11 4.12 2.09 4.29
CA ASN A 11 4.61 2.83 3.11
C ASN A 11 4.08 2.29 1.77
N PHE A 12 2.91 1.65 1.77
CA PHE A 12 2.23 1.26 0.55
C PHE A 12 1.19 2.31 0.16
N GLY A 13 1.27 2.77 -1.08
CA GLY A 13 0.20 3.56 -1.68
C GLY A 13 -0.99 2.65 -1.96
N ALA A 14 -2.19 3.13 -1.65
CA ALA A 14 -3.42 2.41 -1.89
C ALA A 14 -4.50 3.34 -2.44
N THR A 15 -5.29 2.83 -3.37
CA THR A 15 -6.49 3.48 -3.90
C THR A 15 -7.70 2.72 -3.37
N MET A 16 -8.73 3.43 -2.93
CA MET A 16 -9.99 2.84 -2.50
C MET A 16 -11.09 3.27 -3.46
N THR A 17 -11.84 2.30 -3.96
CA THR A 17 -12.98 2.52 -4.85
C THR A 17 -14.24 1.98 -4.18
N HIS A 18 -15.23 2.85 -4.03
CA HIS A 18 -16.56 2.48 -3.57
C HIS A 18 -17.38 1.92 -4.75
N GLY A 19 -18.06 0.81 -4.52
CA GLY A 19 -18.86 0.13 -5.53
C GLY A 19 -20.16 -0.46 -4.96
N LYS A 20 -20.99 -0.97 -5.86
CA LYS A 20 -22.23 -1.67 -5.52
C LYS A 20 -22.16 -3.10 -6.04
N GLY A 21 -22.11 -4.06 -5.11
CA GLY A 21 -22.26 -5.48 -5.41
C GLY A 21 -23.71 -5.85 -5.70
N SER A 22 -23.93 -7.13 -6.05
CA SER A 22 -25.27 -7.65 -6.34
C SER A 22 -26.21 -7.60 -5.13
N THR A 23 -25.66 -7.69 -3.92
CA THR A 23 -26.41 -7.70 -2.66
C THR A 23 -26.18 -6.45 -1.83
N ASN A 24 -24.95 -5.95 -1.73
CA ASN A 24 -24.56 -4.83 -0.85
C ASN A 24 -23.50 -3.93 -1.49
N GLU A 25 -23.24 -2.78 -0.87
CA GLU A 25 -22.07 -1.94 -1.18
C GLU A 25 -20.76 -2.69 -0.89
N VAL A 26 -19.72 -2.35 -1.65
CA VAL A 26 -18.39 -2.96 -1.52
C VAL A 26 -17.32 -1.89 -1.63
N ASP A 27 -16.24 -2.07 -0.86
CA ASP A 27 -15.02 -1.29 -0.99
C ASP A 27 -13.94 -2.16 -1.60
N ILE A 28 -13.34 -1.70 -2.70
CA ILE A 28 -12.20 -2.35 -3.34
C ILE A 28 -10.97 -1.52 -3.02
N ILE A 29 -9.94 -2.16 -2.46
CA ILE A 29 -8.67 -1.52 -2.16
C ILE A 29 -7.59 -2.11 -3.06
N GLU A 30 -6.96 -1.26 -3.84
CA GLU A 30 -5.88 -1.61 -4.76
C GLU A 30 -4.56 -1.07 -4.24
N THR A 31 -3.51 -1.89 -4.28
CA THR A 31 -2.15 -1.49 -3.90
C THR A 31 -1.13 -2.16 -4.80
N VAL A 32 -0.05 -1.44 -5.09
CA VAL A 32 1.11 -1.96 -5.85
C VAL A 32 2.29 -2.03 -4.92
N ILE A 33 2.78 -3.24 -4.67
CA ILE A 33 3.90 -3.52 -3.79
C ILE A 33 5.08 -4.15 -4.55
N ASP A 34 6.27 -4.09 -3.95
CA ASP A 34 7.38 -4.93 -4.39
C ASP A 34 7.09 -6.39 -4.02
N ARG A 35 7.37 -7.33 -4.93
CA ARG A 35 7.09 -8.77 -4.74
C ARG A 35 7.70 -9.34 -3.46
N ASN A 36 8.85 -8.83 -3.03
CA ASN A 36 9.52 -9.29 -1.80
C ASN A 36 8.78 -8.87 -0.51
N GLN A 37 7.84 -7.91 -0.58
CA GLN A 37 7.02 -7.49 0.55
C GLN A 37 5.74 -8.33 0.71
N MET A 38 5.43 -9.21 -0.26
CA MET A 38 4.16 -9.94 -0.30
C MET A 38 3.88 -10.72 0.98
N LYS A 39 4.88 -11.42 1.52
CA LYS A 39 4.72 -12.20 2.75
C LYS A 39 4.33 -11.32 3.95
N ALA A 40 5.02 -10.19 4.14
CA ALA A 40 4.71 -9.26 5.23
C ALA A 40 3.34 -8.61 5.06
N LEU A 41 2.93 -8.34 3.81
CA LEU A 41 1.58 -7.87 3.51
C LEU A 41 0.54 -8.93 3.87
N GLU A 42 0.72 -10.18 3.43
CA GLU A 42 -0.19 -11.30 3.73
C GLU A 42 -0.40 -11.47 5.24
N ASP A 43 0.69 -11.50 6.03
CA ASP A 43 0.62 -11.60 7.49
C ASP A 43 -0.20 -10.45 8.10
N THR A 44 -0.05 -9.24 7.55
CA THR A 44 -0.80 -8.05 8.00
C THR A 44 -2.27 -8.12 7.61
N LEU A 45 -2.58 -8.56 6.38
CA LEU A 45 -3.95 -8.68 5.88
C LEU A 45 -4.72 -9.74 6.67
N THR A 46 -4.14 -10.92 6.88
CA THR A 46 -4.77 -11.98 7.68
C THR A 46 -4.96 -11.57 9.14
N GLY A 47 -4.03 -10.78 9.70
CA GLY A 47 -4.20 -10.20 11.03
C GLY A 47 -5.26 -9.10 11.11
N PHE A 48 -5.57 -8.44 10.00
CA PHE A 48 -6.61 -7.41 9.91
C PHE A 48 -8.01 -8.03 9.78
N ASP A 49 -8.18 -8.97 8.86
CA ASP A 49 -9.41 -9.74 8.69
C ASP A 49 -9.08 -11.13 8.14
N ALA A 50 -9.40 -12.16 8.90
CA ALA A 50 -9.13 -13.55 8.52
C ALA A 50 -9.92 -14.01 7.27
N ASN A 51 -10.97 -13.29 6.88
CA ASN A 51 -11.79 -13.58 5.69
C ASN A 51 -11.44 -12.71 4.49
N ILE A 52 -10.41 -11.87 4.58
CA ILE A 52 -9.98 -11.04 3.47
C ILE A 52 -9.49 -11.90 2.30
N PHE A 53 -9.78 -11.46 1.10
CA PHE A 53 -9.27 -12.06 -0.13
C PHE A 53 -8.73 -10.98 -1.05
N TYR A 54 -7.82 -11.38 -1.93
CA TYR A 54 -7.16 -10.47 -2.86
C TYR A 54 -6.79 -11.21 -4.14
N VAL A 55 -6.66 -10.45 -5.22
CA VAL A 55 -6.11 -10.92 -6.49
C VAL A 55 -4.72 -10.33 -6.63
N ILE A 56 -3.74 -11.17 -6.99
CA ILE A 56 -2.38 -10.71 -7.29
C ILE A 56 -2.22 -10.64 -8.79
N GLU A 57 -1.92 -9.45 -9.30
CA GLU A 57 -1.60 -9.22 -10.70
C GLU A 57 -0.14 -8.79 -10.86
N ASP A 58 0.55 -9.36 -11.86
CA ASP A 58 1.95 -9.04 -12.14
C ASP A 58 2.07 -7.72 -12.92
N VAL A 59 2.51 -6.65 -12.25
CA VAL A 59 2.76 -5.34 -12.87
C VAL A 59 4.16 -5.31 -13.49
N ARG A 60 4.26 -5.36 -14.82
CA ARG A 60 5.54 -5.45 -15.56
C ARG A 60 6.32 -4.14 -15.64
N THR A 61 5.62 -3.01 -15.68
CA THR A 61 6.25 -1.69 -15.78
C THR A 61 5.51 -0.71 -14.88
N LYS A 62 6.24 -0.10 -13.95
CA LYS A 62 5.73 1.00 -13.13
C LYS A 62 6.42 2.29 -13.59
N GLN A 63 5.71 3.16 -14.30
CA GLN A 63 6.17 4.54 -14.48
C GLN A 63 5.85 5.29 -13.18
N ASN A 64 6.87 5.54 -12.36
CA ASN A 64 6.70 6.21 -11.09
C ASN A 64 6.40 7.71 -11.29
N GLY A 65 5.25 8.16 -10.77
CA GLY A 65 4.93 9.56 -10.48
C GLY A 65 4.76 9.75 -8.97
N ILE A 66 5.38 10.82 -8.44
CA ILE A 66 5.62 11.15 -7.01
C ILE A 66 6.53 10.15 -6.27
N PHE A 67 7.83 10.43 -6.38
CA PHE A 67 8.88 9.80 -5.59
C PHE A 67 8.92 10.41 -4.19
N ALA A 68 8.96 9.59 -3.14
CA ALA A 68 9.33 10.08 -1.81
C ALA A 68 10.69 10.79 -1.92
N LYS A 69 10.81 12.02 -1.40
CA LYS A 69 12.09 12.74 -1.40
C LYS A 69 13.12 11.87 -0.67
N ARG A 70 14.03 11.23 -1.40
CA ARG A 70 15.23 10.63 -0.80
C ARG A 70 15.93 11.74 -0.04
N LYS A 71 16.02 11.62 1.29
CA LYS A 71 16.81 12.54 2.09
C LYS A 71 18.25 12.44 1.60
N ASN A 72 18.75 13.51 0.99
CA ASN A 72 20.14 13.58 0.55
C ASN A 72 21.05 13.45 1.77
N ILE A 73 22.19 12.75 1.66
CA ILE A 73 23.20 12.72 2.73
C ILE A 73 23.52 14.15 3.18
N LEU A 74 23.59 15.11 2.24
CA LEU A 74 23.79 16.55 2.51
C LEU A 74 22.77 17.20 3.45
N THR A 75 21.53 16.67 3.54
CA THR A 75 20.52 17.16 4.50
C THR A 75 20.74 16.66 5.93
N ARG A 76 21.56 15.62 6.13
CA ARG A 76 21.97 15.12 7.46
C ARG A 76 23.11 15.94 8.07
N TRP A 77 23.86 16.71 7.26
CA TRP A 77 25.02 17.49 7.71
C TRP A 77 24.67 18.90 8.19
N ARG A 78 23.39 19.31 8.17
CA ARG A 78 22.91 20.54 8.83
C ARG A 78 22.37 20.24 10.23
N VAL A 79 23.19 19.61 11.05
CA VAL A 79 23.05 19.68 12.52
C VAL A 79 24.22 20.53 13.01
N GLY A 80 23.99 21.83 13.15
CA GLY A 80 25.04 22.75 13.60
C GLY A 80 24.82 24.22 13.25
N LYS A 81 23.79 24.84 13.82
CA LYS A 81 23.85 26.10 14.60
C LYS A 81 22.45 26.44 15.10
#